data_AF-A0AAV7QFN6-F1
#
_entry.id   AF-A0AAV7QFN6-F1
#
_cell.length_a   1.000
_cell.length_b   1.000
_cell.length_c   1.000
_cell.angle_alpha   90.00
_cell.angle_beta   90.00
_cell.angle_gamma   90.00
#
_symmetry.space_group_name_H-M   'P 1'
#
loop_
_entity.id
_entity.type
_entity.pdbx_description
1 polymer ?
#
loop_
_entity_poly.entity_id
_entity_poly.type
_entity_poly.pdbx_seq_one_letter_code
_entity_poly.pdbx_strand_id
1 'polypeptide(L)'
;MGVSYAERERENSLMPLDYVPRAAWFPEDKLVYAYTTQFEEIWNDRESGAKNDVSIWRPVAFQAGFFPVGDTAVNNYSPPPNAAIIVKDVGNGFVRPPSSFRVIWKDTGSGAAKDVTIYQMIPPSGYVCLGNVAVGNYHQLPNANAYRCVRSDLVQIGFLFPIWDDRGSGANADVGLWRIENNPAQPGGLTSESFISVSNYNRPSDTPYILNSNKITLPSQGDSADIALVLYQTQEMVNIWDDRGSGANRDVSFWKADHCCSLGHIAVDNYNKPSGVFAKEIKAGTLVKPTSFVQVWTDRGSGAKRDGAVWRPVCPPGYVALGYAATGNYAPPSADGFCCVKAEYVTPGQWTWVWNDRGSGARDDVSIWKASPINPEGQTLNAMSGIKRHGDMDIPAYVLKSKYVLVHNSKPTKKVVIYDVKYNFNDKKILRTEPLQLSARTKVQNCAAPKDSPPVYAERQLSYTLETESSWSFESSVEIGVTVEVSAGIPGLGDISVSSSVTTTFTVGTAGRRMESRTDSINAKVEARPKYSVDYFVTGTRYTADIPWTGKMKTIFEDDTINIENVKGEYIGVQVAEIIVTADAPIRCG
;
A
#
# COMPACT_ATOMS: atom_id res chain seq x y z
N MET A 1 -9.16 41.13 -70.34
CA MET A 1 -10.51 40.57 -70.04
C MET A 1 -10.28 39.53 -68.95
N GLY A 2 -10.85 39.49 -67.74
CA GLY A 2 -11.78 40.26 -66.91
C GLY A 2 -11.75 39.54 -65.53
N VAL A 3 -11.57 40.23 -64.39
CA VAL A 3 -12.57 40.52 -63.32
C VAL A 3 -13.35 39.27 -62.84
N SER A 4 -13.58 38.90 -61.57
CA SER A 4 -13.08 39.15 -60.19
C SER A 4 -13.95 38.31 -59.20
N TYR A 5 -13.64 38.35 -57.89
CA TYR A 5 -14.41 37.89 -56.69
C TYR A 5 -14.40 36.38 -56.38
N ALA A 6 -14.45 35.88 -55.13
CA ALA A 6 -14.14 36.35 -53.78
C ALA A 6 -14.26 35.13 -52.82
N GLU A 7 -13.43 35.09 -51.78
CA GLU A 7 -13.62 34.50 -50.43
C GLU A 7 -14.33 33.14 -50.22
N ARG A 8 -13.56 32.17 -49.69
CA ARG A 8 -13.65 31.61 -48.32
C ARG A 8 -12.92 30.27 -48.26
N GLU A 9 -11.99 30.10 -47.32
CA GLU A 9 -12.15 29.21 -46.15
C GLU A 9 -10.88 29.19 -45.30
N ARG A 10 -11.09 28.86 -44.03
CA ARG A 10 -10.25 29.15 -42.86
C ARG A 10 -8.97 28.30 -42.85
N GLU A 11 -7.86 28.92 -42.50
CA GLU A 11 -6.67 28.23 -42.01
C GLU A 11 -7.01 27.54 -40.68
N ASN A 12 -7.05 26.21 -40.70
CA ASN A 12 -6.95 25.40 -39.51
C ASN A 12 -5.51 24.88 -39.45
N SER A 13 -4.69 25.57 -38.66
CA SER A 13 -3.31 25.19 -38.34
C SER A 13 -3.29 23.83 -37.65
N LEU A 14 -2.98 22.78 -38.40
CA LEU A 14 -2.56 21.49 -37.86
C LEU A 14 -1.15 21.63 -37.29
N MET A 15 -1.04 21.75 -35.95
CA MET A 15 0.21 21.47 -35.25
C MET A 15 0.48 19.95 -35.27
N PRO A 16 1.74 19.49 -35.38
CA PRO A 16 2.05 18.07 -35.36
C PRO A 16 1.76 17.44 -33.99
N LEU A 17 1.07 16.30 -34.02
CA LEU A 17 0.93 15.37 -32.91
C LEU A 17 2.29 14.77 -32.57
N ASP A 18 3.06 15.41 -31.68
CA ASP A 18 4.18 14.76 -30.98
C ASP A 18 4.53 15.52 -29.70
N TYR A 19 3.62 15.50 -28.72
CA TYR A 19 3.97 15.54 -27.30
C TYR A 19 2.78 15.07 -26.44
N VAL A 20 2.51 13.77 -26.46
CA VAL A 20 1.81 13.15 -25.34
C VAL A 20 2.88 12.91 -24.28
N PRO A 21 2.85 13.54 -23.10
CA PRO A 21 3.72 13.11 -22.02
C PRO A 21 3.33 11.66 -21.73
N ARG A 22 4.22 10.73 -22.07
CA ARG A 22 4.15 9.38 -21.52
C ARG A 22 3.93 9.55 -20.02
N ALA A 23 2.83 8.97 -19.53
CA ALA A 23 2.56 8.78 -18.11
C ALA A 23 3.86 8.41 -17.39
N ALA A 24 4.07 8.88 -16.16
CA ALA A 24 5.26 8.55 -15.38
C ALA A 24 5.36 7.02 -15.20
N TRP A 25 6.06 6.37 -16.12
CA TRP A 25 6.41 4.96 -16.07
C TRP A 25 7.35 4.79 -14.89
N PHE A 26 7.20 3.67 -14.17
CA PHE A 26 8.04 3.20 -13.07
C PHE A 26 9.50 3.66 -13.23
N PRO A 27 10.27 3.93 -12.15
CA PRO A 27 11.70 3.81 -12.27
C PRO A 27 12.01 2.36 -12.64
N GLU A 28 12.20 2.07 -13.93
CA GLU A 28 12.49 0.72 -14.48
C GLU A 28 13.75 0.09 -13.84
N ASP A 29 14.48 0.88 -13.05
CA ASP A 29 15.73 0.53 -12.38
C ASP A 29 15.61 0.14 -10.89
N LYS A 30 14.40 0.08 -10.29
CA LYS A 30 14.25 -0.24 -8.85
C LYS A 30 13.46 -1.52 -8.57
N LEU A 31 13.89 -2.27 -7.55
CA LEU A 31 13.18 -3.46 -7.06
C LEU A 31 11.92 -3.05 -6.31
N VAL A 32 10.80 -3.68 -6.66
CA VAL A 32 9.54 -3.46 -5.96
C VAL A 32 9.48 -4.31 -4.70
N TYR A 33 9.16 -3.69 -3.56
CA TYR A 33 8.98 -4.37 -2.28
C TYR A 33 7.67 -3.96 -1.62
N ALA A 34 7.18 -4.80 -0.71
CA ALA A 34 6.06 -4.52 0.17
C ALA A 34 6.33 -5.11 1.56
N TYR A 35 5.56 -4.67 2.55
CA TYR A 35 5.62 -5.22 3.91
C TYR A 35 4.49 -6.24 4.12
N THR A 36 4.69 -7.27 4.93
CA THR A 36 3.60 -8.16 5.36
C THR A 36 3.62 -8.31 6.88
N THR A 37 2.46 -8.16 7.49
CA THR A 37 2.21 -8.47 8.91
C THR A 37 1.59 -9.86 9.07
N GLN A 38 1.49 -10.61 7.98
CA GLN A 38 0.89 -11.92 7.96
C GLN A 38 1.96 -12.99 8.03
N PHE A 39 1.80 -13.92 8.98
CA PHE A 39 2.78 -14.94 9.29
C PHE A 39 2.12 -16.30 9.51
N GLU A 40 2.77 -17.35 9.05
CA GLU A 40 2.43 -18.75 9.35
C GLU A 40 3.47 -19.32 10.32
N GLU A 41 3.04 -19.86 11.46
CA GLU A 41 3.95 -20.53 12.39
C GLU A 41 4.50 -21.81 11.75
N ILE A 42 5.82 -21.93 11.65
CA ILE A 42 6.50 -23.15 11.21
C ILE A 42 6.79 -24.03 12.42
N TRP A 43 7.37 -23.45 13.48
CA TRP A 43 7.87 -24.19 14.63
C TRP A 43 8.00 -23.29 15.86
N ASN A 44 7.95 -23.91 17.04
CA ASN A 44 8.33 -23.29 18.31
C ASN A 44 9.01 -24.33 19.20
N ASP A 45 9.83 -23.87 20.14
CA ASP A 45 10.66 -24.75 20.99
C ASP A 45 9.96 -25.24 22.26
N ARG A 46 8.62 -25.19 22.33
CA ARG A 46 7.89 -25.74 23.48
C ARG A 46 8.24 -27.20 23.69
N GLU A 47 8.45 -27.55 24.96
CA GLU A 47 8.85 -28.88 25.43
C GLU A 47 10.32 -29.24 25.12
N SER A 48 11.08 -28.36 24.45
CA SER A 48 12.50 -28.64 24.17
C SER A 48 13.40 -28.59 25.41
N GLY A 49 13.02 -27.85 26.46
CA GLY A 49 13.89 -27.59 27.61
C GLY A 49 15.02 -26.59 27.36
N ALA A 50 15.04 -25.94 26.18
CA ALA A 50 15.93 -24.81 25.91
C ALA A 50 15.75 -23.69 26.94
N LYS A 51 16.82 -22.91 27.17
CA LYS A 51 16.84 -21.87 28.21
C LYS A 51 15.92 -20.68 27.94
N ASN A 52 15.70 -20.36 26.67
CA ASN A 52 14.93 -19.20 26.23
C ASN A 52 13.89 -19.70 25.23
N ASP A 53 12.75 -19.02 25.13
CA ASP A 53 11.71 -19.38 24.17
C ASP A 53 12.05 -18.86 22.76
N VAL A 54 11.66 -19.61 21.74
CA VAL A 54 11.70 -19.20 20.33
C VAL A 54 10.53 -19.74 19.53
N SER A 55 10.12 -18.96 18.53
CA SER A 55 9.27 -19.44 17.45
C SER A 55 9.74 -18.93 16.09
N ILE A 56 9.50 -19.73 15.05
CA ILE A 56 9.88 -19.46 13.67
C ILE A 56 8.62 -19.36 12.82
N TRP A 57 8.55 -18.30 12.02
CA TRP A 57 7.38 -17.88 11.27
C TRP A 57 7.74 -17.60 9.81
N ARG A 58 6.89 -18.05 8.89
CA ARG A 58 6.99 -17.71 7.47
C ARG A 58 6.19 -16.45 7.16
N PRO A 59 6.80 -15.39 6.61
CA PRO A 59 6.04 -14.26 6.08
C PRO A 59 5.14 -14.71 4.92
N VAL A 60 3.88 -14.33 4.97
CA VAL A 60 2.89 -14.65 3.93
C VAL A 60 2.94 -13.56 2.85
N ALA A 61 3.39 -13.93 1.66
CA ALA A 61 3.31 -13.08 0.47
C ALA A 61 1.95 -13.23 -0.22
N PHE A 62 0.94 -12.61 0.38
CA PHE A 62 -0.42 -12.66 -0.15
C PHE A 62 -0.55 -11.93 -1.49
N GLN A 63 0.21 -10.85 -1.68
CA GLN A 63 0.18 -10.04 -2.90
C GLN A 63 0.77 -10.81 -4.08
N ALA A 64 0.04 -10.86 -5.20
CA ALA A 64 0.46 -11.63 -6.37
C ALA A 64 1.82 -11.18 -6.93
N GLY A 65 2.71 -12.16 -7.09
CA GLY A 65 4.07 -11.97 -7.60
C GLY A 65 5.09 -11.49 -6.55
N PHE A 66 4.67 -11.29 -5.30
CA PHE A 66 5.61 -11.06 -4.19
C PHE A 66 6.07 -12.37 -3.57
N PHE A 67 7.27 -12.35 -3.00
CA PHE A 67 7.88 -13.50 -2.34
C PHE A 67 8.65 -13.06 -1.09
N PRO A 68 8.64 -13.85 0.00
CA PRO A 68 9.52 -13.63 1.13
C PRO A 68 11.00 -13.80 0.75
N VAL A 69 11.87 -13.09 1.49
CA VAL A 69 13.33 -13.15 1.34
C VAL A 69 14.02 -14.00 2.42
N GLY A 70 13.24 -14.58 3.32
CA GLY A 70 13.65 -15.47 4.42
C GLY A 70 12.49 -15.66 5.41
N ASP A 71 12.66 -16.57 6.37
CA ASP A 71 11.73 -16.74 7.49
C ASP A 71 12.14 -15.83 8.67
N THR A 72 11.21 -15.59 9.60
CA THR A 72 11.38 -14.72 10.76
C THR A 72 11.43 -15.56 12.03
N ALA A 73 12.37 -15.26 12.95
CA ALA A 73 12.43 -15.88 14.27
C ALA A 73 12.23 -14.83 15.35
N VAL A 74 11.47 -15.16 16.40
CA VAL A 74 11.23 -14.28 17.56
C VAL A 74 11.42 -15.04 18.86
N ASN A 75 11.85 -14.34 19.89
CA ASN A 75 12.24 -14.88 21.20
C ASN A 75 11.05 -15.10 22.15
N ASN A 76 9.91 -15.51 21.61
CA ASN A 76 8.67 -15.81 22.33
C ASN A 76 7.77 -16.67 21.44
N TYR A 77 6.56 -16.98 21.89
CA TYR A 77 5.60 -17.81 21.14
C TYR A 77 4.49 -17.03 20.42
N SER A 78 4.57 -15.70 20.42
CA SER A 78 3.61 -14.84 19.72
C SER A 78 4.08 -14.55 18.30
N PRO A 79 3.16 -14.22 17.37
CA PRO A 79 3.54 -13.79 16.03
C PRO A 79 4.51 -12.60 16.04
N PRO A 80 5.34 -12.45 15.00
CA PRO A 80 6.30 -11.35 14.93
C PRO A 80 5.64 -9.97 15.06
N PRO A 81 6.22 -9.06 15.87
CA PRO A 81 5.63 -7.74 16.12
C PRO A 81 5.86 -6.76 14.96
N ASN A 82 6.86 -7.01 14.12
CA ASN A 82 7.25 -6.16 13.01
C ASN A 82 6.82 -6.78 11.67
N ALA A 83 6.57 -5.93 10.67
CA ALA A 83 6.26 -6.39 9.33
C ALA A 83 7.52 -6.86 8.60
N ALA A 84 7.47 -8.05 7.98
CA ALA A 84 8.54 -8.58 7.16
C ALA A 84 8.49 -8.00 5.73
N ILE A 85 9.63 -7.98 5.03
CA ILE A 85 9.68 -7.52 3.63
C ILE A 85 9.43 -8.69 2.68
N ILE A 86 8.55 -8.47 1.70
CA ILE A 86 8.34 -9.30 0.53
C ILE A 86 8.74 -8.52 -0.74
N VAL A 87 9.27 -9.21 -1.74
CA VAL A 87 9.82 -8.60 -2.95
C VAL A 87 9.17 -9.14 -4.21
N LYS A 88 9.05 -8.31 -5.26
CA LYS A 88 8.46 -8.68 -6.54
C LYS A 88 9.43 -8.40 -7.68
N ASP A 89 9.61 -9.39 -8.54
CA ASP A 89 10.27 -9.18 -9.84
C ASP A 89 9.25 -8.62 -10.83
N VAL A 90 9.58 -7.52 -11.48
CA VAL A 90 8.77 -6.90 -12.55
C VAL A 90 9.34 -7.20 -13.94
N GLY A 91 10.17 -8.24 -14.07
CA GLY A 91 10.82 -8.65 -15.32
C GLY A 91 12.20 -8.05 -15.52
N ASN A 92 12.78 -7.44 -14.49
CA ASN A 92 14.13 -6.85 -14.50
C ASN A 92 15.20 -7.80 -13.95
N GLY A 93 14.79 -8.96 -13.43
CA GLY A 93 15.71 -9.97 -12.90
C GLY A 93 16.39 -9.53 -11.60
N PHE A 94 15.82 -8.59 -10.86
CA PHE A 94 16.38 -8.13 -9.58
C PHE A 94 16.29 -9.16 -8.46
N VAL A 95 15.43 -10.16 -8.63
CA VAL A 95 15.31 -11.26 -7.66
C VAL A 95 15.19 -12.60 -8.38
N ARG A 96 15.71 -13.67 -7.76
CA ARG A 96 15.63 -15.03 -8.29
C ARG A 96 15.40 -16.06 -7.17
N PRO A 97 14.77 -17.22 -7.46
CA PRO A 97 14.74 -18.33 -6.52
C PRO A 97 16.17 -18.72 -6.08
N PRO A 98 16.37 -19.21 -4.84
CA PRO A 98 17.64 -19.82 -4.44
C PRO A 98 17.97 -21.01 -5.35
N SER A 99 19.26 -21.24 -5.62
CA SER A 99 19.71 -22.34 -6.47
C SER A 99 19.67 -23.70 -5.76
N SER A 100 19.86 -23.69 -4.44
CA SER A 100 19.82 -24.90 -3.60
C SER A 100 19.70 -24.51 -2.12
N PHE A 101 19.61 -25.52 -1.25
CA PHE A 101 19.51 -25.35 0.20
C PHE A 101 20.58 -26.18 0.90
N ARG A 102 21.13 -25.67 2.00
CA ARG A 102 22.09 -26.37 2.87
C ARG A 102 21.52 -26.49 4.27
N VAL A 103 21.44 -27.70 4.82
CA VAL A 103 21.01 -27.93 6.21
C VAL A 103 22.00 -27.25 7.16
N ILE A 104 21.48 -26.48 8.11
CA ILE A 104 22.25 -25.91 9.22
C ILE A 104 21.97 -26.68 10.50
N TRP A 105 20.70 -26.97 10.79
CA TRP A 105 20.30 -27.58 12.05
C TRP A 105 19.01 -28.39 11.91
N LYS A 106 18.91 -29.45 12.71
CA LYS A 106 17.69 -30.24 12.95
C LYS A 106 17.48 -30.30 14.45
N ASP A 107 16.26 -30.17 14.91
CA ASP A 107 15.94 -30.24 16.35
C ASP A 107 15.92 -31.67 16.91
N THR A 108 16.53 -32.63 16.20
CA THR A 108 16.57 -34.03 16.62
C THR A 108 17.22 -34.15 18.00
N GLY A 109 16.49 -34.75 18.94
CA GLY A 109 16.91 -34.90 20.33
C GLY A 109 16.45 -33.77 21.25
N SER A 110 15.88 -32.69 20.70
CA SER A 110 15.44 -31.53 21.50
C SER A 110 14.26 -31.84 22.42
N GLY A 111 13.40 -32.79 22.06
CA GLY A 111 12.16 -33.05 22.79
C GLY A 111 11.06 -32.01 22.53
N ALA A 112 11.26 -31.08 21.60
CA ALA A 112 10.22 -30.15 21.17
C ALA A 112 8.99 -30.90 20.63
N ALA A 113 7.80 -30.30 20.80
CA ALA A 113 6.54 -30.93 20.40
C ALA A 113 6.37 -31.09 18.86
N LYS A 114 7.16 -30.35 18.06
CA LYS A 114 7.13 -30.36 16.60
C LYS A 114 8.56 -30.50 16.08
N ASP A 115 8.74 -31.20 14.96
CA ASP A 115 10.03 -31.30 14.28
C ASP A 115 10.31 -30.05 13.43
N VAL A 116 11.59 -29.69 13.29
CA VAL A 116 12.05 -28.64 12.38
C VAL A 116 13.45 -28.92 11.81
N THR A 117 13.64 -28.54 10.55
CA THR A 117 14.96 -28.39 9.93
C THR A 117 15.16 -26.95 9.46
N ILE A 118 16.28 -26.34 9.84
CA ILE A 118 16.69 -25.00 9.40
C ILE A 118 17.71 -25.14 8.26
N TYR A 119 17.47 -24.41 7.18
CA TYR A 119 18.28 -24.39 5.98
C TYR A 119 18.80 -23.00 5.67
N GLN A 120 20.04 -22.93 5.20
CA GLN A 120 20.56 -21.78 4.49
C GLN A 120 20.14 -21.84 3.02
N MET A 121 19.66 -20.71 2.51
CA MET A 121 19.42 -20.52 1.09
C MET A 121 20.73 -20.23 0.35
N ILE A 122 21.02 -20.99 -0.69
CA ILE A 122 22.20 -20.76 -1.54
C ILE A 122 21.79 -19.88 -2.72
N PRO A 123 22.38 -18.68 -2.87
CA PRO A 123 21.99 -17.77 -3.94
C PRO A 123 22.55 -18.21 -5.30
N PRO A 124 21.84 -17.91 -6.40
CA PRO A 124 22.44 -17.97 -7.73
C PRO A 124 23.56 -16.92 -7.89
N SER A 125 24.45 -17.12 -8.87
CA SER A 125 25.56 -16.19 -9.14
C SER A 125 25.05 -14.76 -9.42
N GLY A 126 25.65 -13.78 -8.75
CA GLY A 126 25.23 -12.37 -8.80
C GLY A 126 24.10 -11.98 -7.84
N TYR A 127 23.66 -12.90 -6.97
CA TYR A 127 22.59 -12.67 -5.99
C TYR A 127 23.08 -13.00 -4.56
N VAL A 128 22.34 -12.53 -3.57
CA VAL A 128 22.49 -12.84 -2.15
C VAL A 128 21.12 -13.16 -1.55
N CYS A 129 21.05 -14.14 -0.66
CA CYS A 129 19.83 -14.43 0.09
C CYS A 129 19.87 -13.67 1.42
N LEU A 130 18.74 -13.09 1.84
CA LEU A 130 18.68 -12.19 2.99
C LEU A 130 18.32 -12.89 4.31
N GLY A 131 18.10 -14.20 4.27
CA GLY A 131 17.79 -14.99 5.45
C GLY A 131 17.83 -16.50 5.19
N ASN A 132 17.67 -17.24 6.28
CA ASN A 132 17.51 -18.68 6.31
C ASN A 132 16.01 -19.05 6.34
N VAL A 133 15.73 -20.33 6.12
CA VAL A 133 14.36 -20.85 6.04
C VAL A 133 14.21 -22.11 6.89
N ALA A 134 13.01 -22.34 7.42
CA ALA A 134 12.69 -23.51 8.21
C ALA A 134 11.61 -24.37 7.54
N VAL A 135 11.66 -25.67 7.80
CA VAL A 135 10.65 -26.64 7.37
C VAL A 135 10.30 -27.48 8.59
N GLY A 136 9.00 -27.60 8.90
CA GLY A 136 8.49 -28.39 10.03
C GLY A 136 8.55 -29.90 9.80
N ASN A 137 9.69 -30.40 9.29
CA ASN A 137 9.92 -31.80 8.93
C ASN A 137 11.43 -32.06 8.73
N TYR A 138 11.88 -33.31 8.89
CA TYR A 138 13.29 -33.71 8.71
C TYR A 138 13.71 -34.12 7.29
N HIS A 139 12.75 -34.44 6.43
CA HIS A 139 12.96 -35.08 5.13
C HIS A 139 12.52 -34.20 3.95
N GLN A 140 11.71 -33.17 4.19
CA GLN A 140 11.25 -32.27 3.15
C GLN A 140 12.23 -31.09 2.95
N LEU A 141 12.62 -30.86 1.69
CA LEU A 141 13.37 -29.67 1.31
C LEU A 141 12.44 -28.44 1.20
N PRO A 142 12.96 -27.23 1.45
CA PRO A 142 12.18 -26.02 1.21
C PRO A 142 11.83 -25.87 -0.28
N ASN A 143 10.68 -25.25 -0.57
CA ASN A 143 10.28 -24.94 -1.93
C ASN A 143 11.04 -23.71 -2.44
N ALA A 144 11.99 -23.89 -3.37
CA ALA A 144 12.76 -22.80 -3.96
C ALA A 144 11.88 -21.69 -4.56
N ASN A 145 10.75 -22.04 -5.18
CA ASN A 145 9.88 -21.06 -5.81
C ASN A 145 9.12 -20.18 -4.80
N ALA A 146 9.08 -20.57 -3.52
CA ALA A 146 8.44 -19.79 -2.46
C ALA A 146 9.28 -18.61 -1.97
N TYR A 147 10.57 -18.55 -2.30
CA TYR A 147 11.49 -17.52 -1.80
C TYR A 147 12.25 -16.82 -2.92
N ARG A 148 12.83 -15.66 -2.59
CA ARG A 148 13.68 -14.91 -3.51
C ARG A 148 14.97 -14.43 -2.84
N CYS A 149 16.07 -14.66 -3.53
CA CYS A 149 17.36 -14.02 -3.29
C CYS A 149 17.46 -12.78 -4.18
N VAL A 150 18.18 -11.76 -3.71
CA VAL A 150 18.19 -10.41 -4.26
C VAL A 150 19.52 -10.15 -4.96
N ARG A 151 19.51 -9.43 -6.09
CA ARG A 151 20.74 -9.12 -6.82
C ARG A 151 21.72 -8.34 -5.93
N SER A 152 23.00 -8.67 -6.01
CA SER A 152 24.01 -8.22 -5.05
C SER A 152 24.25 -6.70 -5.03
N ASP A 153 23.88 -5.99 -6.09
CA ASP A 153 23.96 -4.53 -6.17
C ASP A 153 22.81 -3.81 -5.47
N LEU A 154 21.73 -4.50 -5.09
CA LEU A 154 20.53 -3.90 -4.46
C LEU A 154 20.56 -3.94 -2.93
N VAL A 155 21.63 -4.48 -2.35
CA VAL A 155 21.78 -4.70 -0.91
C VAL A 155 22.89 -3.84 -0.32
N GLN A 156 22.90 -3.75 1.00
CA GLN A 156 24.00 -3.22 1.79
C GLN A 156 24.26 -4.10 3.02
N ILE A 157 25.34 -3.82 3.74
CA ILE A 157 25.74 -4.61 4.91
C ILE A 157 24.79 -4.32 6.08
N GLY A 158 24.27 -5.37 6.69
CA GLY A 158 23.45 -5.31 7.91
C GLY A 158 24.24 -5.53 9.19
N PHE A 159 23.55 -5.44 10.33
CA PHE A 159 24.10 -5.74 11.66
C PHE A 159 23.39 -6.92 12.28
N LEU A 160 24.15 -7.78 12.96
CA LEU A 160 23.61 -8.99 13.59
C LEU A 160 23.29 -8.76 15.05
N PHE A 161 22.07 -9.15 15.43
CA PHE A 161 21.61 -9.17 16.81
C PHE A 161 21.19 -10.60 17.18
N PRO A 162 21.58 -11.12 18.35
CA PRO A 162 21.22 -12.47 18.75
C PRO A 162 19.71 -12.56 19.03
N ILE A 163 19.09 -13.67 18.62
CA ILE A 163 17.69 -13.99 18.91
C ILE A 163 17.64 -15.09 19.98
N TRP A 164 18.27 -16.23 19.68
CA TRP A 164 18.14 -17.47 20.45
C TRP A 164 19.30 -18.43 20.15
N ASP A 165 19.60 -19.32 21.10
CA ASP A 165 20.46 -20.49 20.90
C ASP A 165 19.83 -21.72 21.56
N ASP A 166 20.17 -22.92 21.10
CA ASP A 166 19.54 -24.17 21.55
C ASP A 166 20.14 -24.74 22.84
N ARG A 167 20.85 -23.93 23.63
CA ARG A 167 21.47 -24.40 24.87
C ARG A 167 20.40 -24.89 25.84
N GLY A 168 20.59 -26.12 26.30
CA GLY A 168 19.68 -26.78 27.23
C GLY A 168 18.58 -27.60 26.55
N SER A 169 18.42 -27.50 25.23
CA SER A 169 17.40 -28.26 24.49
C SER A 169 17.67 -29.76 24.45
N GLY A 170 18.93 -30.20 24.58
CA GLY A 170 19.29 -31.61 24.37
C GLY A 170 19.34 -32.04 22.89
N ALA A 171 19.18 -31.10 21.96
CA ALA A 171 19.38 -31.36 20.53
C ALA A 171 20.80 -31.91 20.26
N ASN A 172 20.90 -32.78 19.25
CA ASN A 172 22.15 -33.47 18.90
C ASN A 172 23.21 -32.55 18.28
N ALA A 173 22.83 -31.37 17.82
CA ALA A 173 23.70 -30.39 17.16
C ALA A 173 23.34 -29.00 17.66
N ASP A 174 24.33 -28.10 17.72
CA ASP A 174 24.14 -26.73 18.21
C ASP A 174 23.62 -25.79 17.11
N VAL A 175 22.84 -24.78 17.50
CA VAL A 175 22.44 -23.67 16.64
C VAL A 175 22.38 -22.34 17.37
N GLY A 176 22.75 -21.27 16.67
CA GLY A 176 22.50 -19.89 17.07
C GLY A 176 21.71 -19.15 15.99
N LEU A 177 20.65 -18.45 16.39
CA LEU A 177 19.78 -17.65 15.53
C LEU A 177 20.03 -16.15 15.75
N TRP A 178 20.12 -15.41 14.64
CA TRP A 178 20.46 -14.00 14.62
C TRP A 178 19.53 -13.25 13.67
N ARG A 179 19.06 -12.08 14.08
CA ARG A 179 18.33 -11.16 13.20
C ARG A 179 19.31 -10.21 12.54
N ILE A 180 18.99 -9.80 11.32
CA ILE A 180 19.77 -8.80 10.59
C ILE A 180 19.00 -7.48 10.63
N GLU A 181 19.60 -6.43 11.17
CA GLU A 181 19.01 -5.09 11.23
C GLU A 181 19.82 -4.06 10.43
N ASN A 182 19.23 -2.88 10.22
CA ASN A 182 19.92 -1.74 9.63
C ASN A 182 21.15 -1.33 10.47
N ASN A 183 22.27 -1.08 9.78
CA ASN A 183 23.46 -0.50 10.38
C ASN A 183 23.21 0.98 10.71
N PRO A 184 23.23 1.40 12.00
CA PRO A 184 23.06 2.82 12.34
C PRO A 184 24.13 3.74 11.74
N ALA A 185 25.32 3.20 11.42
CA ALA A 185 26.40 3.95 10.79
C ALA A 185 26.28 4.07 9.25
N GLN A 186 25.37 3.31 8.62
CA GLN A 186 25.07 3.39 7.18
C GLN A 186 23.56 3.53 6.97
N PRO A 187 23.00 4.75 7.12
CA PRO A 187 21.58 4.99 6.94
C PRO A 187 21.13 4.61 5.52
N GLY A 188 19.91 4.11 5.39
CA GLY A 188 19.33 3.66 4.12
C GLY A 188 19.22 2.14 3.96
N GLY A 189 19.47 1.35 5.00
CA GLY A 189 19.15 -0.08 4.99
C GLY A 189 17.72 -0.36 5.47
N LEU A 190 17.04 -1.29 4.81
CA LEU A 190 15.71 -1.77 5.20
C LEU A 190 15.80 -3.21 5.72
N THR A 191 15.49 -3.37 7.00
CA THR A 191 15.42 -4.65 7.69
C THR A 191 14.30 -5.51 7.09
N SER A 192 14.60 -6.75 6.70
CA SER A 192 13.61 -7.68 6.15
C SER A 192 12.85 -8.49 7.20
N GLU A 193 13.24 -8.37 8.48
CA GLU A 193 12.83 -9.22 9.62
C GLU A 193 13.20 -10.71 9.44
N SER A 194 14.10 -11.03 8.52
CA SER A 194 14.58 -12.39 8.32
C SER A 194 15.67 -12.76 9.35
N PHE A 195 15.75 -14.03 9.73
CA PHE A 195 16.85 -14.53 10.56
C PHE A 195 17.92 -15.24 9.72
N ILE A 196 19.14 -15.29 10.25
CA ILE A 196 20.17 -16.24 9.81
C ILE A 196 20.56 -17.14 10.98
N SER A 197 21.11 -18.30 10.66
CA SER A 197 21.53 -19.30 11.62
C SER A 197 22.92 -19.83 11.34
N VAL A 198 23.59 -20.26 12.41
CA VAL A 198 24.90 -20.90 12.38
C VAL A 198 24.88 -22.16 13.25
N SER A 199 25.66 -23.17 12.87
CA SER A 199 25.71 -24.48 13.54
C SER A 199 26.57 -24.48 14.81
N ASN A 200 26.58 -23.38 15.56
CA ASN A 200 27.29 -23.16 16.81
C ASN A 200 26.74 -21.90 17.51
N TYR A 201 27.29 -21.56 18.69
CA TYR A 201 26.83 -20.41 19.49
C TYR A 201 27.53 -19.08 19.20
N ASN A 202 28.48 -19.05 18.27
CA ASN A 202 29.25 -17.85 17.98
C ASN A 202 28.48 -16.92 17.05
N ARG A 203 28.89 -15.65 17.04
CA ARG A 203 28.39 -14.69 16.04
C ARG A 203 28.75 -15.17 14.63
N PRO A 204 27.80 -15.13 13.66
CA PRO A 204 28.06 -15.49 12.28
C PRO A 204 29.26 -14.73 11.68
N SER A 205 30.11 -15.45 10.97
CA SER A 205 31.27 -14.90 10.25
C SER A 205 30.89 -14.34 8.88
N ASP A 206 29.82 -14.86 8.28
CA ASP A 206 29.33 -14.41 6.98
C ASP A 206 28.82 -12.97 7.06
N THR A 207 29.01 -12.21 5.97
CA THR A 207 28.53 -10.83 5.90
C THR A 207 27.01 -10.84 5.78
N PRO A 208 26.27 -10.22 6.73
CA PRO A 208 24.83 -10.12 6.62
C PRO A 208 24.44 -9.01 5.63
N TYR A 209 23.38 -9.24 4.86
CA TYR A 209 22.87 -8.26 3.89
C TYR A 209 21.43 -7.88 4.21
N ILE A 210 21.11 -6.61 3.94
CA ILE A 210 19.77 -6.03 3.99
C ILE A 210 19.51 -5.24 2.70
N LEU A 211 18.25 -4.92 2.42
CA LEU A 211 17.89 -4.15 1.24
C LEU A 211 18.38 -2.69 1.34
N ASN A 212 18.82 -2.12 0.22
CA ASN A 212 19.18 -0.70 0.15
C ASN A 212 17.96 0.14 -0.27
N SER A 213 17.47 1.01 0.63
CA SER A 213 16.29 1.85 0.44
C SER A 213 16.35 2.76 -0.77
N ASN A 214 17.55 3.13 -1.22
CA ASN A 214 17.72 4.01 -2.39
C ASN A 214 17.52 3.26 -3.72
N LYS A 215 17.67 1.93 -3.70
CA LYS A 215 17.63 1.05 -4.89
C LYS A 215 16.34 0.25 -5.01
N ILE A 216 15.42 0.42 -4.08
CA ILE A 216 14.12 -0.24 -4.07
C ILE A 216 13.00 0.79 -4.04
N THR A 217 11.77 0.36 -4.33
CA THR A 217 10.60 1.22 -4.37
C THR A 217 9.36 0.46 -3.90
N LEU A 218 8.43 1.17 -3.26
CA LEU A 218 7.11 0.62 -2.98
C LEU A 218 6.35 0.43 -4.30
N PRO A 219 5.31 -0.42 -4.34
CA PRO A 219 4.53 -0.59 -5.55
C PRO A 219 3.90 0.76 -5.90
N SER A 220 4.01 1.19 -7.15
CA SER A 220 3.20 2.32 -7.60
C SER A 220 1.74 1.91 -7.43
N GLN A 221 0.96 2.70 -6.71
CA GLN A 221 -0.50 2.56 -6.78
C GLN A 221 -0.84 2.74 -8.26
N GLY A 222 -1.39 1.70 -8.91
CA GLY A 222 -1.75 1.78 -10.33
C GLY A 222 -2.66 2.99 -10.60
N ASP A 223 -2.94 3.30 -11.87
CA ASP A 223 -3.85 4.40 -12.20
C ASP A 223 -5.12 4.29 -11.34
N SER A 224 -5.26 5.23 -10.40
CA SER A 224 -6.24 5.18 -9.31
C SER A 224 -7.67 5.00 -9.84
N ALA A 225 -7.90 5.41 -11.09
CA ALA A 225 -9.18 5.31 -11.77
C ALA A 225 -9.59 3.85 -12.08
N ASP A 226 -8.65 2.90 -12.12
CA ASP A 226 -8.94 1.53 -12.52
C ASP A 226 -9.24 0.58 -11.36
N ILE A 227 -8.77 0.88 -10.15
CA ILE A 227 -8.97 0.04 -8.96
C ILE A 227 -10.46 -0.13 -8.65
N ALA A 228 -10.89 -1.39 -8.54
CA ALA A 228 -12.27 -1.77 -8.25
C ALA A 228 -12.45 -2.24 -6.81
N LEU A 229 -11.42 -2.88 -6.24
CA LEU A 229 -11.44 -3.45 -4.88
C LEU A 229 -10.15 -3.12 -4.13
N VAL A 230 -10.30 -2.96 -2.81
CA VAL A 230 -9.19 -3.03 -1.87
C VAL A 230 -9.34 -4.29 -1.02
N LEU A 231 -8.27 -5.07 -0.86
CA LEU A 231 -8.20 -6.20 0.06
C LEU A 231 -7.40 -5.78 1.29
N TYR A 232 -8.02 -5.91 2.46
CA TYR A 232 -7.35 -5.69 3.75
C TYR A 232 -6.96 -7.02 4.36
N GLN A 233 -5.67 -7.18 4.63
CA GLN A 233 -5.19 -8.33 5.38
C GLN A 233 -5.55 -8.21 6.86
N THR A 234 -5.94 -9.32 7.47
CA THR A 234 -6.30 -9.35 8.90
C THR A 234 -5.88 -10.66 9.58
N GLN A 235 -5.46 -10.52 10.84
CA GLN A 235 -5.23 -11.63 11.79
C GLN A 235 -6.44 -11.90 12.69
N GLU A 236 -7.49 -11.06 12.58
CA GLU A 236 -8.73 -11.15 13.34
C GLU A 236 -9.66 -12.17 12.68
N MET A 237 -9.27 -13.44 12.78
CA MET A 237 -9.98 -14.58 12.22
C MET A 237 -10.74 -15.34 13.30
N VAL A 238 -11.99 -15.69 13.00
CA VAL A 238 -12.90 -16.44 13.87
C VAL A 238 -13.03 -17.87 13.35
N ASN A 239 -12.80 -18.85 14.23
CA ASN A 239 -13.00 -20.27 13.92
C ASN A 239 -14.50 -20.60 13.84
N ILE A 240 -14.92 -21.12 12.69
CA ILE A 240 -16.30 -21.51 12.42
C ILE A 240 -16.55 -22.95 12.83
N TRP A 241 -15.66 -23.84 12.39
CA TRP A 241 -15.74 -25.28 12.59
C TRP A 241 -14.34 -25.89 12.45
N ASP A 242 -14.09 -27.00 13.15
CA ASP A 242 -12.93 -27.86 12.97
C ASP A 242 -13.35 -29.32 13.15
N ASP A 243 -12.57 -30.23 12.60
CA ASP A 243 -12.90 -31.66 12.56
C ASP A 243 -12.46 -32.43 13.81
N ARG A 244 -12.14 -31.74 14.91
CA ARG A 244 -11.67 -32.39 16.15
C ARG A 244 -12.71 -33.38 16.67
N GLY A 245 -12.25 -34.62 16.83
CA GLY A 245 -13.07 -35.73 17.31
C GLY A 245 -13.82 -36.47 16.22
N SER A 246 -13.73 -36.04 14.95
CA SER A 246 -14.43 -36.69 13.85
C SER A 246 -13.81 -38.01 13.40
N GLY A 247 -12.55 -38.29 13.76
CA GLY A 247 -11.83 -39.46 13.24
C GLY A 247 -11.46 -39.37 11.76
N ALA A 248 -11.61 -38.20 11.13
CA ALA A 248 -11.12 -37.95 9.78
C ALA A 248 -9.63 -38.26 9.65
N ASN A 249 -9.22 -38.71 8.46
CA ASN A 249 -7.84 -39.11 8.20
C ASN A 249 -6.85 -37.94 8.21
N ARG A 250 -7.33 -36.70 8.12
CA ARG A 250 -6.55 -35.47 8.06
C ARG A 250 -7.32 -34.38 8.80
N ASP A 251 -6.59 -33.50 9.47
CA ASP A 251 -7.18 -32.38 10.19
C ASP A 251 -7.62 -31.25 9.24
N VAL A 252 -8.65 -30.51 9.64
CA VAL A 252 -9.09 -29.29 8.95
C VAL A 252 -9.74 -28.30 9.92
N SER A 253 -9.60 -27.02 9.62
CA SER A 253 -10.39 -25.97 10.28
C SER A 253 -10.84 -24.88 9.30
N PHE A 254 -12.05 -24.37 9.53
CA PHE A 254 -12.70 -23.33 8.73
C PHE A 254 -12.78 -22.01 9.48
N TRP A 255 -12.45 -20.91 8.80
CA TRP A 255 -12.28 -19.60 9.41
C TRP A 255 -12.93 -18.49 8.59
N LYS A 256 -13.41 -17.44 9.28
CA LYS A 256 -13.88 -16.20 8.66
C LYS A 256 -13.15 -14.98 9.22
N ALA A 257 -12.95 -13.96 8.39
CA ALA A 257 -12.65 -12.61 8.86
C ALA A 257 -13.95 -11.98 9.37
N ASP A 258 -13.92 -11.27 10.50
CA ASP A 258 -15.12 -10.68 11.09
C ASP A 258 -15.50 -9.33 10.45
N HIS A 259 -15.68 -9.31 9.13
CA HIS A 259 -15.96 -8.10 8.37
C HIS A 259 -16.93 -8.42 7.21
N CYS A 260 -17.86 -7.49 6.94
CA CYS A 260 -18.62 -7.56 5.69
C CYS A 260 -17.87 -6.85 4.57
N CYS A 261 -17.84 -7.39 3.35
CA CYS A 261 -18.56 -8.59 2.91
C CYS A 261 -17.59 -9.66 2.43
N SER A 262 -17.77 -10.90 2.92
CA SER A 262 -16.85 -11.99 2.65
C SER A 262 -16.94 -12.45 1.20
N LEU A 263 -15.80 -12.62 0.55
CA LEU A 263 -15.69 -13.22 -0.78
C LEU A 263 -15.50 -14.75 -0.71
N GLY A 264 -15.57 -15.31 0.51
CA GLY A 264 -15.42 -16.72 0.81
C GLY A 264 -14.67 -16.93 2.14
N HIS A 265 -14.96 -18.03 2.81
CA HIS A 265 -14.26 -18.43 4.04
C HIS A 265 -12.97 -19.19 3.72
N ILE A 266 -12.10 -19.38 4.71
CA ILE A 266 -10.79 -20.01 4.54
C ILE A 266 -10.79 -21.39 5.19
N ALA A 267 -10.24 -22.39 4.51
CA ALA A 267 -9.95 -23.70 5.05
C ALA A 267 -8.43 -23.91 5.12
N VAL A 268 -7.97 -24.46 6.24
CA VAL A 268 -6.58 -24.90 6.43
C VAL A 268 -6.55 -26.35 6.90
N ASP A 269 -5.55 -27.09 6.49
CA ASP A 269 -5.33 -28.54 6.73
C ASP A 269 -4.75 -28.85 8.12
N ASN A 270 -5.05 -27.99 9.08
CA ASN A 270 -4.58 -28.04 10.46
C ASN A 270 -5.50 -27.18 11.34
N TYR A 271 -5.15 -26.99 12.62
CA TYR A 271 -5.96 -26.21 13.56
C TYR A 271 -5.43 -24.80 13.85
N ASN A 272 -4.36 -24.38 13.17
CA ASN A 272 -3.75 -23.07 13.42
C ASN A 272 -4.63 -21.98 12.81
N LYS A 273 -4.73 -20.85 13.51
CA LYS A 273 -5.47 -19.68 13.02
C LYS A 273 -4.76 -19.14 11.77
N PRO A 274 -5.42 -19.08 10.60
CA PRO A 274 -4.84 -18.52 9.41
C PRO A 274 -4.85 -16.99 9.45
N SER A 275 -4.10 -16.40 8.53
CA SER A 275 -4.30 -15.03 8.08
C SER A 275 -5.45 -14.97 7.08
N GLY A 276 -6.22 -13.88 7.06
CA GLY A 276 -7.32 -13.71 6.11
C GLY A 276 -7.36 -12.35 5.44
N VAL A 277 -8.37 -12.17 4.60
CA VAL A 277 -8.66 -10.90 3.95
C VAL A 277 -10.14 -10.60 3.94
N PHE A 278 -10.47 -9.31 3.94
CA PHE A 278 -11.79 -8.83 3.56
C PHE A 278 -11.68 -7.77 2.47
N ALA A 279 -12.72 -7.68 1.65
CA ALA A 279 -12.74 -6.79 0.49
C ALA A 279 -13.60 -5.56 0.76
N LYS A 280 -13.11 -4.39 0.36
CA LYS A 280 -13.86 -3.14 0.28
C LYS A 280 -14.05 -2.75 -1.17
N GLU A 281 -15.28 -2.39 -1.50
CA GLU A 281 -15.65 -1.89 -2.82
C GLU A 281 -15.18 -0.44 -3.00
N ILE A 282 -14.52 -0.18 -4.12
CA ILE A 282 -14.15 1.18 -4.55
C ILE A 282 -15.05 1.62 -5.71
N LYS A 283 -15.21 0.77 -6.72
CA LYS A 283 -16.13 1.02 -7.84
C LYS A 283 -17.48 0.40 -7.55
N ALA A 284 -18.51 1.24 -7.45
CA ALA A 284 -19.87 0.79 -7.22
C ALA A 284 -20.33 -0.25 -8.26
N GLY A 285 -20.99 -1.31 -7.80
CA GLY A 285 -21.44 -2.44 -8.60
C GLY A 285 -20.37 -3.52 -8.84
N THR A 286 -19.19 -3.40 -8.24
CA THR A 286 -18.15 -4.44 -8.28
C THR A 286 -18.54 -5.65 -7.43
N LEU A 287 -19.17 -5.39 -6.28
CA LEU A 287 -19.67 -6.41 -5.37
C LEU A 287 -21.20 -6.44 -5.36
N VAL A 288 -21.77 -7.63 -5.26
CA VAL A 288 -23.22 -7.82 -5.08
C VAL A 288 -23.48 -8.97 -4.12
N LYS A 289 -24.58 -8.91 -3.36
CA LYS A 289 -24.97 -10.02 -2.49
C LYS A 289 -25.38 -11.24 -3.32
N PRO A 290 -25.11 -12.48 -2.86
CA PRO A 290 -25.64 -13.68 -3.48
C PRO A 290 -27.17 -13.72 -3.36
N THR A 291 -27.84 -14.34 -4.33
CA THR A 291 -29.31 -14.48 -4.34
C THR A 291 -29.79 -15.61 -3.43
N SER A 292 -28.95 -16.63 -3.22
CA SER A 292 -29.23 -17.76 -2.34
C SER A 292 -27.95 -18.56 -2.09
N PHE A 293 -28.05 -19.66 -1.32
CA PHE A 293 -26.95 -20.58 -1.05
C PHE A 293 -27.42 -22.02 -1.30
N VAL A 294 -26.53 -22.84 -1.87
CA VAL A 294 -26.73 -24.28 -2.08
C VAL A 294 -25.87 -25.05 -1.09
N GLN A 295 -26.47 -25.96 -0.31
CA GLN A 295 -25.72 -26.82 0.61
C GLN A 295 -24.80 -27.77 -0.16
N VAL A 296 -23.53 -27.81 0.22
CA VAL A 296 -22.52 -28.69 -0.36
C VAL A 296 -22.26 -29.87 0.56
N TRP A 297 -22.14 -29.60 1.86
CA TRP A 297 -21.78 -30.61 2.86
C TRP A 297 -22.29 -30.24 4.25
N THR A 298 -22.49 -31.27 5.09
CA THR A 298 -22.69 -31.14 6.53
C THR A 298 -21.89 -32.21 7.27
N ASP A 299 -21.43 -31.91 8.48
CA ASP A 299 -20.67 -32.85 9.31
C ASP A 299 -21.55 -33.92 10.00
N ARG A 300 -22.83 -34.03 9.63
CA ARG A 300 -23.77 -34.96 10.27
C ARG A 300 -23.25 -36.39 10.22
N GLY A 301 -23.10 -37.00 11.39
CA GLY A 301 -22.60 -38.36 11.54
C GLY A 301 -21.08 -38.45 11.73
N SER A 302 -20.36 -37.33 11.60
CA SER A 302 -18.90 -37.33 11.72
C SER A 302 -18.39 -37.57 13.15
N GLY A 303 -19.20 -37.32 14.17
CA GLY A 303 -18.73 -37.35 15.58
C GLY A 303 -17.85 -36.17 15.97
N ALA A 304 -17.67 -35.17 15.09
CA ALA A 304 -17.03 -33.91 15.43
C ALA A 304 -17.73 -33.24 16.63
N LYS A 305 -16.96 -32.46 17.41
CA LYS A 305 -17.47 -31.79 18.62
C LYS A 305 -18.47 -30.66 18.34
N ARG A 306 -18.48 -30.14 17.12
CA ARG A 306 -19.27 -28.97 16.70
C ARG A 306 -19.97 -29.29 15.39
N ASP A 307 -21.18 -28.78 15.20
CA ASP A 307 -21.88 -28.88 13.93
C ASP A 307 -21.28 -27.92 12.90
N GLY A 308 -21.16 -28.39 11.65
CA GLY A 308 -20.55 -27.66 10.54
C GLY A 308 -21.27 -27.92 9.22
N ALA A 309 -21.39 -26.87 8.41
CA ALA A 309 -21.89 -27.01 7.03
C ALA A 309 -21.13 -26.10 6.07
N VAL A 310 -21.07 -26.51 4.80
CA VAL A 310 -20.46 -25.75 3.70
C VAL A 310 -21.51 -25.45 2.64
N TRP A 311 -21.51 -24.21 2.15
CA TRP A 311 -22.51 -23.67 1.24
C TRP A 311 -21.88 -22.94 0.06
N ARG A 312 -22.37 -23.23 -1.14
CA ARG A 312 -22.02 -22.51 -2.37
C ARG A 312 -22.93 -21.29 -2.55
N PRO A 313 -22.40 -20.06 -2.63
CA PRO A 313 -23.20 -18.89 -2.98
C PRO A 313 -23.73 -19.01 -4.42
N VAL A 314 -24.98 -18.61 -4.63
CA VAL A 314 -25.59 -18.45 -5.96
C VAL A 314 -25.53 -16.98 -6.32
N CYS A 315 -24.78 -16.65 -7.37
CA CYS A 315 -24.57 -15.27 -7.79
C CYS A 315 -25.56 -14.85 -8.88
N PRO A 316 -25.97 -13.57 -8.91
CA PRO A 316 -26.77 -13.05 -10.02
C PRO A 316 -25.97 -13.07 -11.34
N PRO A 317 -26.65 -13.02 -12.50
CA PRO A 317 -25.99 -13.01 -13.81
C PRO A 317 -24.91 -11.91 -13.92
N GLY A 318 -23.75 -12.27 -14.46
CA GLY A 318 -22.59 -11.36 -14.58
C GLY A 318 -21.69 -11.30 -13.34
N TYR A 319 -21.99 -12.05 -12.28
CA TYR A 319 -21.19 -12.14 -11.06
C TYR A 319 -20.78 -13.58 -10.76
N VAL A 320 -19.65 -13.73 -10.05
CA VAL A 320 -19.01 -15.02 -9.74
C VAL A 320 -18.72 -15.11 -8.25
N ALA A 321 -18.92 -16.29 -7.67
CA ALA A 321 -18.48 -16.59 -6.31
C ALA A 321 -17.00 -17.00 -6.34
N LEU A 322 -16.15 -16.31 -5.57
CA LEU A 322 -14.72 -16.67 -5.48
C LEU A 322 -14.45 -17.76 -4.44
N GLY A 323 -15.35 -17.93 -3.47
CA GLY A 323 -15.28 -18.98 -2.48
C GLY A 323 -16.63 -19.26 -1.83
N TYR A 324 -16.63 -20.28 -0.99
CA TYR A 324 -17.81 -20.84 -0.34
C TYR A 324 -17.90 -20.37 1.11
N ALA A 325 -19.10 -20.46 1.64
CA ALA A 325 -19.39 -20.16 3.03
C ALA A 325 -19.30 -21.43 3.88
N ALA A 326 -18.84 -21.28 5.12
CA ALA A 326 -19.03 -22.27 6.18
C ALA A 326 -19.90 -21.67 7.29
N THR A 327 -20.67 -22.52 7.95
CA THR A 327 -21.49 -22.19 9.12
C THR A 327 -21.19 -23.17 10.24
N GLY A 328 -21.16 -22.69 11.48
CA GLY A 328 -21.02 -23.53 12.69
C GLY A 328 -22.36 -24.14 13.13
N ASN A 329 -23.23 -24.42 12.15
CA ASN A 329 -24.55 -25.02 12.27
C ASN A 329 -25.02 -25.45 10.87
N TYR A 330 -26.20 -26.06 10.79
CA TYR A 330 -26.78 -26.56 9.53
C TYR A 330 -27.69 -25.57 8.79
N ALA A 331 -27.73 -24.30 9.20
CA ALA A 331 -28.50 -23.27 8.51
C ALA A 331 -27.63 -22.55 7.46
N PRO A 332 -28.21 -22.10 6.34
CA PRO A 332 -27.47 -21.29 5.38
C PRO A 332 -27.04 -19.96 6.00
N PRO A 333 -25.92 -19.36 5.56
CA PRO A 333 -25.49 -18.05 6.01
C PRO A 333 -26.45 -16.94 5.52
N SER A 334 -26.41 -15.79 6.19
CA SER A 334 -27.08 -14.58 5.69
C SER A 334 -26.38 -14.06 4.43
N ALA A 335 -27.17 -13.66 3.43
CA ALA A 335 -26.66 -12.98 2.23
C ALA A 335 -25.98 -11.64 2.56
N ASP A 336 -26.30 -11.04 3.71
CA ASP A 336 -25.65 -9.81 4.16
C ASP A 336 -24.18 -10.00 4.51
N GLY A 337 -23.70 -11.23 4.75
CA GLY A 337 -22.30 -11.48 5.11
C GLY A 337 -21.38 -11.78 3.92
N PHE A 338 -21.92 -11.88 2.70
CA PHE A 338 -21.19 -12.42 1.55
C PHE A 338 -21.40 -11.60 0.28
N CYS A 339 -20.39 -11.59 -0.57
CA CYS A 339 -20.45 -10.97 -1.89
C CYS A 339 -19.97 -11.89 -3.01
N CYS A 340 -20.63 -11.75 -4.15
CA CYS A 340 -20.17 -12.16 -5.46
C CYS A 340 -19.45 -10.99 -6.13
N VAL A 341 -18.45 -11.32 -6.97
CA VAL A 341 -17.63 -10.32 -7.68
C VAL A 341 -18.03 -10.27 -9.14
N LYS A 342 -18.12 -9.07 -9.71
CA LYS A 342 -18.44 -8.89 -11.13
C LYS A 342 -17.40 -9.59 -12.01
N ALA A 343 -17.87 -10.34 -13.00
CA ALA A 343 -17.04 -11.26 -13.79
C ALA A 343 -15.89 -10.58 -14.55
N GLU A 344 -15.98 -9.29 -14.84
CA GLU A 344 -14.91 -8.55 -15.49
C GLU A 344 -13.65 -8.40 -14.63
N TYR A 345 -13.78 -8.47 -13.31
CA TYR A 345 -12.68 -8.30 -12.34
C TYR A 345 -12.02 -9.61 -11.91
N VAL A 346 -12.45 -10.75 -12.47
CA VAL A 346 -11.86 -12.06 -12.17
C VAL A 346 -11.12 -12.64 -13.38
N THR A 347 -10.17 -13.53 -13.12
CA THR A 347 -9.38 -14.26 -14.12
C THR A 347 -9.30 -15.74 -13.72
N PRO A 348 -9.10 -16.69 -14.66
CA PRO A 348 -8.94 -18.09 -14.33
C PRO A 348 -7.82 -18.34 -13.31
N GLY A 349 -8.11 -19.19 -12.33
CA GLY A 349 -7.16 -19.75 -11.38
C GLY A 349 -7.01 -21.26 -11.57
N GLN A 350 -6.33 -21.90 -10.62
CA GLN A 350 -6.20 -23.35 -10.53
C GLN A 350 -6.60 -23.82 -9.13
N TRP A 351 -7.15 -25.03 -9.04
CA TRP A 351 -7.51 -25.61 -7.75
C TRP A 351 -6.30 -26.21 -7.04
N THR A 352 -6.15 -25.87 -5.77
CA THR A 352 -5.20 -26.49 -4.86
C THR A 352 -5.98 -27.26 -3.81
N TRP A 353 -5.69 -28.55 -3.67
CA TRP A 353 -6.36 -29.42 -2.71
C TRP A 353 -6.07 -28.96 -1.26
N VAL A 354 -7.09 -29.02 -0.39
CA VAL A 354 -6.95 -28.69 1.04
C VAL A 354 -7.31 -29.88 1.93
N TRP A 355 -8.49 -30.46 1.75
CA TRP A 355 -8.99 -31.53 2.65
C TRP A 355 -10.11 -32.36 2.01
N ASN A 356 -10.40 -33.54 2.56
CA ASN A 356 -11.65 -34.26 2.35
C ASN A 356 -12.06 -34.98 3.65
N ASP A 357 -13.34 -35.30 3.77
CA ASP A 357 -13.92 -35.87 5.00
C ASP A 357 -13.76 -37.38 5.16
N ARG A 358 -12.81 -37.97 4.42
CA ARG A 358 -12.59 -39.42 4.45
C ARG A 358 -12.15 -39.87 5.85
N GLY A 359 -12.81 -40.91 6.36
CA GLY A 359 -12.58 -41.44 7.71
C GLY A 359 -13.45 -40.80 8.79
N SER A 360 -14.10 -39.66 8.50
CA SER A 360 -14.91 -38.96 9.50
C SER A 360 -16.20 -39.69 9.89
N GLY A 361 -16.76 -40.52 9.02
CA GLY A 361 -18.09 -41.11 9.24
C GLY A 361 -19.27 -40.14 8.97
N ALA A 362 -18.98 -38.95 8.45
CA ALA A 362 -20.01 -38.04 7.92
C ALA A 362 -20.88 -38.74 6.87
N ARG A 363 -22.16 -38.40 6.82
CA ARG A 363 -23.15 -38.99 5.89
C ARG A 363 -22.98 -38.52 4.45
N ASP A 364 -22.50 -37.29 4.28
CA ASP A 364 -22.25 -36.68 2.98
C ASP A 364 -20.73 -36.64 2.76
N ASP A 365 -20.25 -36.96 1.56
CA ASP A 365 -18.84 -36.79 1.21
C ASP A 365 -18.53 -35.35 0.74
N VAL A 366 -17.32 -34.86 1.04
CA VAL A 366 -16.82 -33.58 0.50
C VAL A 366 -15.32 -33.60 0.20
N SER A 367 -14.93 -32.85 -0.82
CA SER A 367 -13.54 -32.40 -0.99
C SER A 367 -13.50 -30.87 -0.98
N ILE A 368 -12.59 -30.31 -0.18
CA ILE A 368 -12.35 -28.88 0.00
C ILE A 368 -11.07 -28.50 -0.73
N TRP A 369 -11.15 -27.40 -1.48
CA TRP A 369 -10.12 -26.87 -2.34
C TRP A 369 -10.00 -25.36 -2.14
N LYS A 370 -8.90 -24.76 -2.56
CA LYS A 370 -8.75 -23.30 -2.66
C LYS A 370 -8.31 -22.90 -4.06
N ALA A 371 -8.78 -21.75 -4.54
CA ALA A 371 -8.33 -21.21 -5.82
C ALA A 371 -6.95 -20.54 -5.64
N SER A 372 -5.98 -20.93 -6.45
CA SER A 372 -4.64 -20.33 -6.51
C SER A 372 -4.43 -19.66 -7.86
N PRO A 373 -3.64 -18.57 -7.93
CA PRO A 373 -3.37 -17.93 -9.21
C PRO A 373 -2.49 -18.84 -10.08
N ILE A 374 -2.75 -18.83 -11.39
CA ILE A 374 -1.89 -19.52 -12.37
C ILE A 374 -0.64 -18.68 -12.68
N ASN A 375 -0.79 -17.36 -12.64
CA ASN A 375 0.26 -16.39 -12.95
C ASN A 375 0.12 -15.13 -12.05
N PRO A 376 1.10 -14.21 -12.05
CA PRO A 376 1.07 -13.01 -11.19
C PRO A 376 -0.06 -12.01 -11.48
N GLU A 377 -0.79 -12.16 -12.60
CA GLU A 377 -1.96 -11.33 -12.92
C GLU A 377 -3.20 -11.72 -12.11
N GLY A 378 -3.16 -12.87 -11.43
CA GLY A 378 -4.20 -13.34 -10.52
C GLY A 378 -3.87 -13.08 -9.04
N GLN A 379 -4.83 -12.56 -8.29
CA GLN A 379 -4.78 -12.33 -6.85
C GLN A 379 -5.78 -13.28 -6.15
N THR A 380 -5.26 -14.25 -5.39
CA THR A 380 -6.10 -15.15 -4.60
C THR A 380 -6.56 -14.50 -3.30
N LEU A 381 -7.60 -15.06 -2.71
CA LEU A 381 -8.11 -14.76 -1.38
C LEU A 381 -7.85 -15.90 -0.39
N ASN A 382 -7.27 -17.02 -0.86
CA ASN A 382 -7.25 -18.32 -0.18
C ASN A 382 -8.64 -18.82 0.23
N ALA A 383 -9.69 -18.33 -0.44
CA ALA A 383 -11.06 -18.72 -0.17
C ALA A 383 -11.29 -20.19 -0.56
N MET A 384 -11.90 -20.94 0.34
CA MET A 384 -12.22 -22.34 0.15
C MET A 384 -13.39 -22.50 -0.82
N SER A 385 -13.43 -23.63 -1.51
CA SER A 385 -14.55 -24.12 -2.28
C SER A 385 -14.69 -25.62 -2.02
N GLY A 386 -15.86 -26.18 -2.34
CA GLY A 386 -16.13 -27.59 -2.09
C GLY A 386 -16.89 -28.27 -3.21
N ILE A 387 -16.76 -29.59 -3.26
CA ILE A 387 -17.57 -30.45 -4.11
C ILE A 387 -18.07 -31.65 -3.30
N LYS A 388 -19.32 -32.05 -3.52
CA LYS A 388 -20.00 -33.11 -2.77
C LYS A 388 -19.58 -34.52 -3.24
N ARG A 389 -18.29 -34.82 -3.12
CA ARG A 389 -17.65 -36.13 -3.37
C ARG A 389 -16.17 -36.09 -2.97
N HIS A 390 -15.54 -37.26 -2.83
CA HIS A 390 -14.08 -37.37 -2.83
C HIS A 390 -13.55 -37.29 -4.27
N GLY A 391 -12.96 -36.17 -4.65
CA GLY A 391 -12.37 -36.03 -5.98
C GLY A 391 -12.15 -34.58 -6.42
N ASP A 392 -11.71 -34.45 -7.67
CA ASP A 392 -11.35 -33.17 -8.27
C ASP A 392 -12.57 -32.28 -8.52
N MET A 393 -12.32 -30.98 -8.42
CA MET A 393 -13.26 -29.94 -8.81
C MET A 393 -13.50 -29.98 -10.31
N ASP A 394 -14.76 -30.03 -10.72
CA ASP A 394 -15.20 -30.03 -12.12
C ASP A 394 -15.72 -28.66 -12.59
N ILE A 395 -15.54 -27.63 -11.77
CA ILE A 395 -15.89 -26.23 -12.08
C ILE A 395 -14.62 -25.39 -12.23
N PRO A 396 -14.65 -24.31 -13.03
CA PRO A 396 -13.51 -23.40 -13.15
C PRO A 396 -13.20 -22.71 -11.81
N ALA A 397 -11.90 -22.59 -11.50
CA ALA A 397 -11.42 -21.73 -10.43
C ALA A 397 -11.31 -20.29 -10.94
N TYR A 398 -11.67 -19.33 -10.09
CA TYR A 398 -11.47 -17.91 -10.36
C TYR A 398 -10.70 -17.25 -9.24
N VAL A 399 -9.82 -16.32 -9.60
CA VAL A 399 -9.12 -15.40 -8.70
C VAL A 399 -9.34 -13.98 -9.18
N LEU A 400 -9.07 -12.98 -8.35
CA LEU A 400 -9.20 -11.58 -8.76
C LEU A 400 -8.11 -11.21 -9.78
N LYS A 401 -8.39 -10.27 -10.68
CA LYS A 401 -7.35 -9.66 -11.52
C LYS A 401 -6.54 -8.66 -10.69
N SER A 402 -5.25 -8.93 -10.51
CA SER A 402 -4.35 -8.11 -9.68
C SER A 402 -4.33 -6.63 -10.09
N LYS A 403 -4.51 -6.30 -11.38
CA LYS A 403 -4.52 -4.90 -11.86
C LYS A 403 -5.69 -4.05 -11.35
N TYR A 404 -6.77 -4.66 -10.88
CA TYR A 404 -7.95 -3.96 -10.36
C TYR A 404 -8.05 -4.00 -8.84
N VAL A 405 -7.02 -4.54 -8.18
CA VAL A 405 -7.02 -4.82 -6.75
C VAL A 405 -5.81 -4.16 -6.11
N LEU A 406 -6.05 -3.39 -5.05
CA LEU A 406 -5.02 -3.00 -4.12
C LEU A 406 -5.06 -3.91 -2.90
N VAL A 407 -3.90 -4.26 -2.36
CA VAL A 407 -3.80 -5.03 -1.11
C VAL A 407 -3.15 -4.15 -0.06
N HIS A 408 -3.86 -3.94 1.04
CA HIS A 408 -3.38 -3.22 2.21
C HIS A 408 -3.10 -4.19 3.36
N ASN A 409 -1.97 -3.95 4.02
CA ASN A 409 -1.45 -4.81 5.09
C ASN A 409 -1.70 -4.18 6.47
N SER A 410 -2.60 -3.19 6.51
CA SER A 410 -3.08 -2.45 7.68
C SER A 410 -4.60 -2.59 7.79
N LYS A 411 -5.12 -2.24 8.96
CA LYS A 411 -6.56 -2.05 9.15
C LYS A 411 -7.09 -0.99 8.17
N PRO A 412 -8.35 -1.09 7.72
CA PRO A 412 -8.97 -0.13 6.82
C PRO A 412 -9.03 1.23 7.49
N THR A 413 -8.54 2.22 6.76
CA THR A 413 -8.43 3.58 7.27
C THR A 413 -9.75 4.32 7.10
N LYS A 414 -10.25 4.86 8.20
CA LYS A 414 -11.45 5.71 8.24
C LYS A 414 -11.08 7.16 7.91
N LYS A 415 -10.01 7.66 8.52
CA LYS A 415 -9.55 9.06 8.37
C LYS A 415 -8.09 9.22 8.74
N VAL A 416 -7.40 10.15 8.09
CA VAL A 416 -6.04 10.56 8.46
C VAL A 416 -6.03 12.03 8.86
N VAL A 417 -5.27 12.36 9.90
CA VAL A 417 -5.03 13.72 10.35
C VAL A 417 -3.53 13.98 10.42
N ILE A 418 -3.05 14.97 9.67
CA ILE A 418 -1.67 15.48 9.71
C ILE A 418 -1.65 16.72 10.60
N TYR A 419 -0.73 16.74 11.57
CA TYR A 419 -0.60 17.82 12.55
C TYR A 419 0.86 17.98 13.01
N ASP A 420 1.14 19.00 13.83
CA ASP A 420 2.51 19.34 14.29
C ASP A 420 3.50 19.53 13.12
N VAL A 421 3.02 20.18 12.04
CA VAL A 421 3.80 20.41 10.81
C VAL A 421 4.88 21.47 11.05
N LYS A 422 6.12 21.12 10.70
CA LYS A 422 7.33 21.93 10.81
C LYS A 422 8.01 22.03 9.46
N TYR A 423 8.07 23.24 8.93
CA TYR A 423 8.68 23.54 7.63
C TYR A 423 10.20 23.72 7.76
N ASN A 424 10.94 23.17 6.81
CA ASN A 424 12.37 23.34 6.69
C ASN A 424 12.68 24.39 5.63
N PHE A 425 12.78 25.65 6.07
CA PHE A 425 13.06 26.78 5.18
C PHE A 425 14.49 26.80 4.63
N ASN A 426 15.43 26.07 5.24
CA ASN A 426 16.81 26.00 4.76
C ASN A 426 16.90 25.26 3.42
N ASP A 427 15.98 24.30 3.19
CA ASP A 427 15.91 23.51 1.96
C ASP A 427 14.84 24.02 0.98
N LYS A 428 14.32 25.24 1.19
CA LYS A 428 13.34 25.89 0.31
C LYS A 428 13.89 26.06 -1.11
N LYS A 429 13.10 25.68 -2.12
CA LYS A 429 13.40 25.91 -3.53
C LYS A 429 12.37 26.85 -4.15
N ILE A 430 12.82 27.93 -4.77
CA ILE A 430 11.96 28.77 -5.60
C ILE A 430 11.82 28.09 -6.97
N LEU A 431 10.60 27.69 -7.30
CA LEU A 431 10.30 26.99 -8.55
C LEU A 431 10.01 27.96 -9.70
N ARG A 432 9.29 29.05 -9.41
CA ARG A 432 8.88 30.04 -10.41
C ARG A 432 8.68 31.40 -9.78
N THR A 433 9.09 32.42 -10.52
CA THR A 433 8.84 33.84 -10.21
C THR A 433 8.32 34.52 -11.46
N GLU A 434 7.19 35.23 -11.37
CA GLU A 434 6.62 35.94 -12.51
C GLU A 434 5.86 37.21 -12.11
N PRO A 435 5.91 38.28 -12.92
CA PRO A 435 5.12 39.48 -12.68
C PRO A 435 3.64 39.22 -12.97
N LEU A 436 2.76 39.80 -12.15
CA LEU A 436 1.31 39.64 -12.23
C LEU A 436 0.62 41.00 -12.10
N GLN A 437 -0.32 41.29 -12.99
CA GLN A 437 -1.24 42.43 -12.84
C GLN A 437 -2.39 42.03 -11.92
N LEU A 438 -2.56 42.75 -10.80
CA LEU A 438 -3.48 42.41 -9.71
C LEU A 438 -4.79 43.20 -9.71
N SER A 439 -4.84 44.32 -10.45
CA SER A 439 -6.03 45.15 -10.59
C SER A 439 -6.33 45.48 -12.05
N ALA A 440 -7.58 45.89 -12.29
CA ALA A 440 -7.91 46.59 -13.52
C ALA A 440 -7.16 47.93 -13.61
N ARG A 441 -7.03 48.44 -14.84
CA ARG A 441 -6.51 49.78 -15.12
C ARG A 441 -7.51 50.85 -14.70
N THR A 442 -7.05 51.82 -13.93
CA THR A 442 -7.80 53.01 -13.53
C THR A 442 -7.29 54.21 -14.29
N LYS A 443 -8.15 54.74 -15.17
CA LYS A 443 -7.80 55.87 -16.02
C LYS A 443 -7.82 57.19 -15.26
N VAL A 444 -6.72 57.94 -15.35
CA VAL A 444 -6.57 59.28 -14.80
C VAL A 444 -6.22 60.23 -15.94
N GLN A 445 -7.02 61.27 -16.13
CA GLN A 445 -6.85 62.17 -17.28
C GLN A 445 -7.04 63.64 -16.89
N ASN A 446 -6.25 64.50 -17.52
CA ASN A 446 -6.37 65.95 -17.39
C ASN A 446 -6.41 66.62 -18.79
N CYS A 447 -7.36 66.15 -19.61
CA CYS A 447 -7.48 66.57 -21.01
C CYS A 447 -7.94 68.03 -21.16
N ALA A 448 -8.69 68.56 -20.19
CA ALA A 448 -9.23 69.92 -20.25
C ALA A 448 -8.20 71.01 -19.92
N ALA A 449 -7.14 70.71 -19.16
CA ALA A 449 -6.17 71.72 -18.75
C ALA A 449 -5.37 72.32 -19.92
N PRO A 450 -5.07 73.64 -19.89
CA PRO A 450 -4.10 74.27 -20.79
C PRO A 450 -2.73 73.58 -20.75
N LYS A 451 -2.00 73.62 -21.89
CA LYS A 451 -0.70 72.93 -22.05
C LYS A 451 0.33 73.33 -20.98
N ASP A 452 0.29 74.58 -20.54
CA ASP A 452 1.28 75.16 -19.61
C ASP A 452 0.82 75.09 -18.14
N SER A 453 -0.29 74.40 -17.86
CA SER A 453 -0.75 74.20 -16.48
C SER A 453 0.16 73.21 -15.72
N PRO A 454 0.33 73.35 -14.39
CA PRO A 454 1.06 72.37 -13.60
C PRO A 454 0.33 71.01 -13.57
N PRO A 455 1.04 69.88 -13.37
CA PRO A 455 0.41 68.59 -13.12
C PRO A 455 -0.48 68.62 -11.88
N VAL A 456 -1.62 67.93 -11.95
CA VAL A 456 -2.52 67.75 -10.80
C VAL A 456 -2.25 66.38 -10.18
N TYR A 457 -2.19 66.33 -8.86
CA TYR A 457 -2.09 65.07 -8.12
C TYR A 457 -3.42 64.74 -7.48
N ALA A 458 -3.84 63.49 -7.56
CA ALA A 458 -5.03 62.99 -6.89
C ALA A 458 -4.68 61.76 -6.07
N GLU A 459 -5.34 61.58 -4.92
CA GLU A 459 -5.31 60.30 -4.22
C GLU A 459 -6.42 59.40 -4.75
N ARG A 460 -6.05 58.17 -5.12
CA ARG A 460 -6.97 57.15 -5.60
C ARG A 460 -6.71 55.85 -4.86
N GLN A 461 -7.77 55.27 -4.31
CA GLN A 461 -7.73 53.94 -3.74
C GLN A 461 -7.87 52.91 -4.87
N LEU A 462 -6.83 52.11 -5.08
CA LEU A 462 -6.83 51.03 -6.06
C LEU A 462 -7.05 49.72 -5.32
N SER A 463 -8.16 49.04 -5.62
CA SER A 463 -8.46 47.71 -5.06
C SER A 463 -7.82 46.61 -5.92
N TYR A 464 -7.30 45.57 -5.28
CA TYR A 464 -6.67 44.44 -5.94
C TYR A 464 -6.93 43.14 -5.19
N THR A 465 -6.79 42.00 -5.89
CA THR A 465 -7.00 40.67 -5.30
C THR A 465 -5.69 39.90 -5.27
N LEU A 466 -5.42 39.28 -4.12
CA LEU A 466 -4.30 38.37 -3.91
C LEU A 466 -4.83 36.95 -3.83
N GLU A 467 -4.28 36.08 -4.66
CA GLU A 467 -4.58 34.65 -4.64
C GLU A 467 -3.40 33.89 -4.01
N THR A 468 -3.71 33.04 -3.06
CA THR A 468 -2.75 32.11 -2.46
C THR A 468 -3.19 30.68 -2.73
N GLU A 469 -2.21 29.84 -3.09
CA GLU A 469 -2.41 28.40 -3.23
C GLU A 469 -1.49 27.68 -2.26
N SER A 470 -2.02 26.71 -1.53
CA SER A 470 -1.29 25.86 -0.60
C SER A 470 -1.60 24.41 -0.92
N SER A 471 -0.55 23.62 -1.13
CA SER A 471 -0.67 22.19 -1.40
C SER A 471 0.33 21.40 -0.56
N TRP A 472 -0.15 20.34 0.08
CA TRP A 472 0.69 19.42 0.85
C TRP A 472 0.73 18.06 0.16
N SER A 473 1.93 17.53 0.00
CA SER A 473 2.18 16.13 -0.36
C SER A 473 2.98 15.47 0.76
N PHE A 474 2.94 14.15 0.85
CA PHE A 474 3.68 13.38 1.85
C PHE A 474 3.97 11.97 1.32
N GLU A 475 5.08 11.40 1.79
CA GLU A 475 5.36 9.98 1.58
C GLU A 475 4.32 9.17 2.39
N SER A 476 3.54 8.31 1.73
CA SER A 476 2.38 7.70 2.37
C SER A 476 2.13 6.25 1.99
N SER A 477 1.67 5.48 2.97
CA SER A 477 1.00 4.17 2.83
C SER A 477 -0.54 4.30 2.88
N VAL A 478 -1.08 5.51 2.99
CA VAL A 478 -2.52 5.79 3.13
C VAL A 478 -3.25 5.46 1.83
N GLU A 479 -4.41 4.85 1.98
CA GLU A 479 -5.22 4.31 0.91
C GLU A 479 -5.87 5.43 0.08
N ILE A 480 -5.96 5.21 -1.23
CA ILE A 480 -6.74 6.07 -2.12
C ILE A 480 -8.19 6.16 -1.63
N GLY A 481 -8.80 7.35 -1.74
CA GLY A 481 -10.18 7.56 -1.30
C GLY A 481 -10.33 7.87 0.19
N VAL A 482 -9.27 7.74 0.99
CA VAL A 482 -9.28 8.14 2.41
C VAL A 482 -9.27 9.66 2.52
N THR A 483 -10.07 10.16 3.45
CA THR A 483 -10.09 11.59 3.79
C THR A 483 -8.88 11.93 4.65
N VAL A 484 -8.07 12.87 4.17
CA VAL A 484 -6.92 13.45 4.86
C VAL A 484 -7.27 14.86 5.30
N GLU A 485 -7.04 15.13 6.58
CA GLU A 485 -7.12 16.45 7.16
C GLU A 485 -5.72 16.95 7.50
N VAL A 486 -5.31 18.08 6.96
CA VAL A 486 -4.03 18.73 7.29
C VAL A 486 -4.30 19.94 8.16
N SER A 487 -3.77 19.92 9.38
CA SER A 487 -3.78 21.05 10.31
C SER A 487 -2.37 21.64 10.41
N ALA A 488 -2.12 22.71 9.65
CA ALA A 488 -0.79 23.33 9.53
C ALA A 488 -0.89 24.85 9.37
N GLY A 489 0.12 25.58 9.85
CA GLY A 489 0.28 27.00 9.49
C GLY A 489 0.71 27.15 8.03
N ILE A 490 0.43 28.30 7.42
CA ILE A 490 0.85 28.61 6.05
C ILE A 490 2.19 29.34 6.09
N PRO A 491 3.24 28.84 5.42
CA PRO A 491 4.53 29.53 5.31
C PRO A 491 4.40 30.86 4.56
N GLY A 492 4.94 31.95 5.11
CA GLY A 492 5.21 33.18 4.38
C GLY A 492 6.48 33.03 3.55
N LEU A 493 6.42 33.33 2.24
CA LEU A 493 7.56 33.10 1.34
C LEU A 493 8.64 34.19 1.43
N GLY A 494 8.28 35.39 1.89
CA GLY A 494 9.18 36.55 2.03
C GLY A 494 9.89 36.66 3.38
N ASP A 495 9.17 36.49 4.50
CA ASP A 495 9.67 36.85 5.83
C ASP A 495 10.00 35.64 6.74
N ILE A 496 9.99 34.42 6.19
CA ILE A 496 10.23 33.16 6.95
C ILE A 496 9.33 33.06 8.20
N SER A 497 8.09 33.54 8.08
CA SER A 497 7.07 33.42 9.12
C SER A 497 6.12 32.27 8.80
N VAL A 498 5.43 31.73 9.82
CA VAL A 498 4.37 30.73 9.64
C VAL A 498 3.12 31.28 10.31
N SER A 499 2.00 31.30 9.58
CA SER A 499 0.72 31.78 10.11
C SER A 499 0.20 30.87 11.24
N SER A 500 -0.85 31.33 11.93
CA SER A 500 -1.68 30.42 12.74
C SER A 500 -2.16 29.23 11.91
N SER A 501 -2.32 28.08 12.57
CA SER A 501 -2.71 26.84 11.92
C SER A 501 -4.08 26.94 11.28
N VAL A 502 -4.18 26.48 10.03
CA VAL A 502 -5.44 26.28 9.31
C VAL A 502 -5.65 24.80 9.05
N THR A 503 -6.92 24.42 8.92
CA THR A 503 -7.30 23.05 8.57
C THR A 503 -7.75 22.98 7.12
N THR A 504 -7.19 22.02 6.38
CA THR A 504 -7.59 21.71 4.99
C THR A 504 -7.95 20.23 4.91
N THR A 505 -8.98 19.89 4.14
CA THR A 505 -9.37 18.50 3.93
C THR A 505 -9.30 18.13 2.45
N PHE A 506 -8.76 16.96 2.13
CA PHE A 506 -8.76 16.42 0.78
C PHE A 506 -8.83 14.90 0.83
N THR A 507 -9.00 14.28 -0.35
CA THR A 507 -9.02 12.83 -0.48
C THR A 507 -7.73 12.36 -1.13
N VAL A 508 -7.11 11.30 -0.60
CA VAL A 508 -5.91 10.71 -1.23
C VAL A 508 -6.20 10.32 -2.68
N GLY A 509 -5.32 10.71 -3.61
CA GLY A 509 -5.50 10.55 -5.05
C GLY A 509 -6.09 11.79 -5.75
N THR A 510 -6.57 12.77 -4.98
CA THR A 510 -6.92 14.11 -5.50
C THR A 510 -5.86 15.12 -5.09
N ALA A 511 -5.65 16.16 -5.90
CA ALA A 511 -4.72 17.22 -5.54
C ALA A 511 -5.23 17.97 -4.30
N GLY A 512 -4.57 17.81 -3.16
CA GLY A 512 -4.88 18.48 -1.90
C GLY A 512 -4.55 19.97 -1.94
N ARG A 513 -5.33 20.73 -2.70
CA ARG A 513 -5.12 22.16 -2.94
C ARG A 513 -6.10 22.99 -2.13
N ARG A 514 -5.56 24.00 -1.45
CA ARG A 514 -6.34 25.08 -0.84
C ARG A 514 -6.07 26.36 -1.59
N MET A 515 -7.12 26.97 -2.13
CA MET A 515 -7.08 28.27 -2.77
C MET A 515 -7.77 29.29 -1.86
N GLU A 516 -7.14 30.42 -1.63
CA GLU A 516 -7.75 31.58 -0.97
C GLU A 516 -7.56 32.82 -1.82
N SER A 517 -8.59 33.67 -1.85
CA SER A 517 -8.52 35.00 -2.44
C SER A 517 -8.79 36.05 -1.37
N ARG A 518 -7.91 37.05 -1.25
CA ARG A 518 -8.12 38.21 -0.37
C ARG A 518 -8.17 39.47 -1.21
N THR A 519 -9.16 40.33 -0.97
CA THR A 519 -9.21 41.67 -1.56
C THR A 519 -8.56 42.67 -0.62
N ASP A 520 -7.71 43.52 -1.15
CA ASP A 520 -6.98 44.56 -0.44
C ASP A 520 -6.98 45.85 -1.27
N SER A 521 -6.45 46.95 -0.72
CA SER A 521 -6.40 48.23 -1.44
C SER A 521 -5.18 49.06 -1.09
N ILE A 522 -4.67 49.81 -2.07
CA ILE A 522 -3.56 50.76 -1.90
C ILE A 522 -4.02 52.18 -2.24
N ASN A 523 -3.74 53.13 -1.35
CA ASN A 523 -3.93 54.54 -1.63
C ASN A 523 -2.74 55.06 -2.42
N ALA A 524 -2.96 55.36 -3.70
CA ALA A 524 -1.94 55.81 -4.63
C ALA A 524 -2.09 57.31 -4.92
N LYS A 525 -0.99 58.05 -4.83
CA LYS A 525 -0.92 59.41 -5.37
C LYS A 525 -0.64 59.32 -6.86
N VAL A 526 -1.65 59.61 -7.67
CA VAL A 526 -1.59 59.55 -9.15
C VAL A 526 -1.37 60.94 -9.75
N GLU A 527 -0.59 61.01 -10.82
CA GLU A 527 -0.26 62.25 -11.53
C GLU A 527 -1.13 62.39 -12.78
N ALA A 528 -1.75 63.56 -12.96
CA ALA A 528 -2.55 63.91 -14.13
C ALA A 528 -1.95 65.13 -14.85
N ARG A 529 -1.05 64.87 -15.81
CA ARG A 529 -0.39 65.91 -16.61
C ARG A 529 -1.39 66.58 -17.57
N PRO A 530 -1.29 67.90 -17.80
CA PRO A 530 -2.17 68.60 -18.73
C PRO A 530 -2.08 67.98 -20.13
N LYS A 531 -3.23 67.76 -20.76
CA LYS A 531 -3.35 67.13 -22.10
C LYS A 531 -2.92 65.67 -22.18
N TYR A 532 -2.77 64.96 -21.06
CA TYR A 532 -2.48 63.52 -21.06
C TYR A 532 -3.49 62.71 -20.25
N SER A 533 -3.56 61.42 -20.58
CA SER A 533 -4.20 60.36 -19.82
C SER A 533 -3.17 59.30 -19.47
N VAL A 534 -3.28 58.74 -18.27
CA VAL A 534 -2.42 57.65 -17.77
C VAL A 534 -3.33 56.62 -17.10
N ASP A 535 -3.09 55.35 -17.39
CA ASP A 535 -3.75 54.25 -16.70
C ASP A 535 -2.85 53.75 -15.56
N TYR A 536 -3.40 53.73 -14.34
CA TYR A 536 -2.73 53.22 -13.15
C TYR A 536 -3.32 51.87 -12.75
N PHE A 537 -2.47 50.93 -12.35
CA PHE A 537 -2.89 49.60 -11.90
C PHE A 537 -1.90 49.05 -10.88
N VAL A 538 -2.32 48.04 -10.14
CA VAL A 538 -1.48 47.37 -9.16
C VAL A 538 -0.86 46.14 -9.81
N THR A 539 0.45 45.99 -9.63
CA THR A 539 1.19 44.78 -9.99
C THR A 539 1.82 44.16 -8.76
N GLY A 540 2.13 42.88 -8.83
CA GLY A 540 2.99 42.20 -7.86
C GLY A 540 3.78 41.10 -8.53
N THR A 541 4.62 40.42 -7.75
CA THR A 541 5.39 39.28 -8.20
C THR A 541 4.81 38.02 -7.57
N ARG A 542 4.39 37.06 -8.41
CA ARG A 542 3.94 35.74 -7.99
C ARG A 542 5.15 34.83 -7.80
N TYR A 543 5.23 34.23 -6.63
CA TYR A 543 6.24 33.28 -6.20
C TYR A 543 5.62 31.90 -6.04
N THR A 544 6.25 30.88 -6.63
CA THR A 544 5.97 29.46 -6.36
C THR A 544 7.18 28.86 -5.68
N ALA A 545 6.99 28.30 -4.48
CA ALA A 545 8.06 27.69 -3.71
C ALA A 545 7.69 26.27 -3.27
N ASP A 546 8.72 25.44 -3.22
CA ASP A 546 8.72 24.10 -2.66
C ASP A 546 9.47 24.11 -1.33
N ILE A 547 8.84 23.62 -0.27
CA ILE A 547 9.36 23.64 1.09
C ILE A 547 9.16 22.26 1.74
N PRO A 548 10.25 21.53 2.05
CA PRO A 548 10.16 20.29 2.78
C PRO A 548 9.58 20.50 4.18
N TRP A 549 8.80 19.54 4.67
CA TRP A 549 8.23 19.59 6.02
C TRP A 549 8.25 18.23 6.72
N THR A 550 8.18 18.27 8.04
CA THR A 550 8.01 17.11 8.92
C THR A 550 6.81 17.31 9.84
N GLY A 551 6.14 16.26 10.26
CA GLY A 551 4.99 16.34 11.16
C GLY A 551 4.58 14.98 11.71
N LYS A 552 3.38 14.93 12.29
CA LYS A 552 2.76 13.70 12.80
C LYS A 552 1.53 13.34 11.97
N MET A 553 1.39 12.06 11.67
CA MET A 553 0.24 11.49 11.01
C MET A 553 -0.53 10.62 12.02
N LYS A 554 -1.78 10.99 12.29
CA LYS A 554 -2.73 10.20 13.08
C LYS A 554 -3.67 9.48 12.11
N THR A 555 -3.55 8.16 12.06
CA THR A 555 -4.43 7.28 11.29
C THR A 555 -5.52 6.76 12.22
N ILE A 556 -6.78 6.98 11.86
CA ILE A 556 -7.96 6.47 12.54
C ILE A 556 -8.52 5.35 11.68
N PHE A 557 -8.65 4.15 12.23
CA PHE A 557 -9.17 2.98 11.53
C PHE A 557 -10.70 2.86 11.68
N GLU A 558 -11.34 2.02 10.87
CA GLU A 558 -12.80 1.81 10.92
C GLU A 558 -13.29 1.25 12.27
N ASP A 559 -12.42 0.54 13.00
CA ASP A 559 -12.67 0.05 14.36
C ASP A 559 -12.39 1.10 15.45
N ASP A 560 -12.20 2.36 15.05
CA ASP A 560 -11.86 3.51 15.88
C ASP A 560 -10.52 3.42 16.63
N THR A 561 -9.70 2.39 16.35
CA THR A 561 -8.32 2.36 16.84
C THR A 561 -7.47 3.41 16.14
N ILE A 562 -6.37 3.82 16.79
CA ILE A 562 -5.53 4.94 16.34
C ILE A 562 -4.07 4.49 16.24
N ASN A 563 -3.42 4.84 15.13
CA ASN A 563 -1.96 4.80 15.00
C ASN A 563 -1.42 6.23 14.83
N ILE A 564 -0.25 6.52 15.41
CA ILE A 564 0.43 7.82 15.26
C ILE A 564 1.87 7.58 14.84
N GLU A 565 2.28 8.17 13.73
CA GLU A 565 3.64 8.07 13.20
C GLU A 565 4.20 9.43 12.78
N ASN A 566 5.52 9.52 12.63
CA ASN A 566 6.17 10.70 12.06
C ASN A 566 6.08 10.61 10.53
N VAL A 567 5.76 11.72 9.89
CA VAL A 567 5.64 11.83 8.43
C VAL A 567 6.45 13.01 7.93
N LYS A 568 6.93 12.91 6.69
CA LYS A 568 7.59 13.99 5.96
C LYS A 568 6.94 14.16 4.60
N GLY A 569 7.09 15.34 4.03
CA GLY A 569 6.48 15.66 2.77
C GLY A 569 6.99 16.97 2.18
N GLU A 570 6.36 17.37 1.09
CA GLU A 570 6.65 18.62 0.40
C GLU A 570 5.44 19.55 0.47
N TYR A 571 5.70 20.84 0.61
CA TYR A 571 4.69 21.89 0.54
C TYR A 571 4.94 22.75 -0.68
N ILE A 572 3.96 22.83 -1.57
CA ILE A 572 3.96 23.78 -2.68
C ILE A 572 3.07 24.96 -2.32
N GLY A 573 3.69 26.13 -2.20
CA GLY A 573 3.01 27.39 -1.92
C GLY A 573 3.11 28.36 -3.09
N VAL A 574 1.99 29.00 -3.43
CA VAL A 574 1.92 30.16 -4.33
C VAL A 574 1.52 31.38 -3.53
N GLN A 575 2.32 32.45 -3.60
CA GLN A 575 2.02 33.74 -2.97
C GLN A 575 2.39 34.89 -3.89
N VAL A 576 1.74 36.03 -3.70
CA VAL A 576 2.07 37.28 -4.39
C VAL A 576 2.69 38.24 -3.38
N ALA A 577 3.86 38.79 -3.72
CA ALA A 577 4.56 39.80 -2.94
C ALA A 577 4.96 40.99 -3.84
N GLU A 578 5.74 41.94 -3.31
CA GLU A 578 6.25 43.11 -4.07
C GLU A 578 5.14 43.92 -4.75
N ILE A 579 4.08 44.19 -4.00
CA ILE A 579 2.90 44.88 -4.51
C ILE A 579 3.25 46.36 -4.72
N ILE A 580 3.14 46.83 -5.96
CA ILE A 580 3.46 48.21 -6.35
C ILE A 580 2.38 48.78 -7.26
N VAL A 581 2.26 50.12 -7.24
CA VAL A 581 1.42 50.85 -8.20
C VAL A 581 2.25 51.12 -9.46
N THR A 582 1.76 50.63 -10.58
CA THR A 582 2.36 50.78 -11.90
C THR A 582 1.50 51.71 -12.75
N ALA A 583 2.15 52.45 -13.65
CA ALA A 583 1.50 53.34 -14.59
C ALA A 583 1.91 52.97 -16.02
N ASP A 584 0.94 52.94 -16.94
CA ASP A 584 1.24 52.86 -18.37
C ASP A 584 1.90 54.16 -18.87
N ALA A 585 2.48 54.11 -20.08
CA ALA A 585 3.02 55.30 -20.71
C ALA A 585 1.92 56.37 -20.93
N PRO A 586 2.16 57.66 -20.65
CA PRO A 586 1.17 58.71 -20.85
C PRO A 586 0.73 58.83 -22.31
N ILE A 587 -0.58 58.84 -22.53
CA ILE A 587 -1.19 58.99 -23.85
C ILE A 587 -1.72 60.42 -23.98
N ARG A 588 -1.37 61.09 -25.07
CA ARG A 588 -1.86 62.46 -25.34
C ARG A 588 -3.37 62.41 -25.58
N CYS A 589 -4.12 63.28 -24.91
CA CYS A 589 -5.54 63.44 -25.17
C CYS A 589 -5.76 63.95 -26.60
N GLY A 590 -6.80 63.43 -27.26
CA GLY A 590 -7.23 63.85 -28.60
C GLY A 590 -7.72 65.28 -28.66
#